data_AF-A0AAJ0EI21-F1
#
_entry.id   AF-A0AAJ0EI21-F1
#
_cell.length_a   1.000
_cell.length_b   1.000
_cell.length_c   1.000
_cell.angle_alpha   90.00
_cell.angle_beta   90.00
_cell.angle_gamma   90.00
#
_symmetry.space_group_name_H-M   'P 1'
#
loop_
_entity.id
_entity.type
_entity.pdbx_description
1 polymer ?
#
loop_
_entity_poly.entity_id
_entity_poly.type
_entity_poly.pdbx_seq_one_letter_code
_entity_poly.pdbx_strand_id
1 'polypeptide(L)'
;MGWLWASPSPPKTPAPGQASQAPASTPPPSNKSTDSEVDPEIVKFLALFQNESGSQPEEKAPAPAQASSTPSKPSSSSSSWFSLKSSPDSPSQTSNRAITPPSDNPVAESTLPTNMSCRQAFDMAFHCQSVGGQWNSIYRYGTMRSCSEHWEDFWFCMRIKSYTGKMKEDSIRDHYRQKEFEKYGDGKPSSEDVWQARTTKVPPGTAFTESLEEPTINDEEWQRMEIERRKQIRQGLGIEAAA
;
A
#
# COMPACT_ATOMS: atom_id res chain seq x y z
N MET A 1 25.87 14.10 -7.24
CA MET A 1 24.68 13.41 -6.71
C MET A 1 25.12 12.34 -5.72
N GLY A 2 25.60 12.77 -4.55
CA GLY A 2 26.10 11.88 -3.50
C GLY A 2 24.99 11.56 -2.50
N TRP A 3 24.69 10.28 -2.34
CA TRP A 3 23.78 9.77 -1.32
C TRP A 3 24.56 9.67 -0.01
N LEU A 4 24.29 10.56 0.94
CA LEU A 4 24.95 10.58 2.25
C LEU A 4 24.20 9.64 3.20
N TRP A 5 24.81 8.52 3.55
CA TRP A 5 24.48 7.75 4.75
C TRP A 5 25.59 8.01 5.76
N ALA A 6 25.32 8.90 6.71
CA ALA A 6 26.13 9.06 7.91
C ALA A 6 25.70 8.00 8.93
N SER A 7 26.63 7.13 9.33
CA SER A 7 26.38 6.13 10.37
C SER A 7 26.52 6.78 11.75
N PRO A 8 25.59 6.58 12.70
CA PRO A 8 25.73 7.10 14.06
C PRO A 8 26.75 6.27 14.85
N SER A 9 27.63 6.94 15.59
CA SER A 9 28.60 6.33 16.51
C SER A 9 27.89 5.67 17.71
N PRO A 10 28.36 4.52 18.23
CA PRO A 10 27.76 3.89 19.40
C PRO A 10 28.13 4.63 20.70
N PRO A 11 27.22 4.71 21.70
CA PRO A 11 27.53 5.26 23.01
C PRO A 11 28.41 4.31 23.84
N LYS A 12 29.27 4.93 24.65
CA LYS A 12 30.30 4.34 25.50
C LYS A 12 29.69 3.53 26.65
N THR A 13 30.02 2.24 26.74
CA THR A 13 29.71 1.35 27.86
C THR A 13 30.58 1.66 29.09
N PRO A 14 30.02 1.73 30.31
CA PRO A 14 30.79 1.61 31.55
C PRO A 14 30.76 0.17 32.09
N ALA A 15 31.92 -0.32 32.54
CA ALA A 15 32.13 -1.62 33.19
C ALA A 15 32.08 -1.49 34.74
N PRO A 16 32.04 -2.59 35.53
CA PRO A 16 30.99 -2.80 36.53
C PRO A 16 31.42 -2.62 38.00
N GLY A 17 30.44 -2.32 38.86
CA GLY A 17 30.47 -2.71 40.27
C GLY A 17 30.28 -1.58 41.29
N GLN A 18 29.06 -1.41 41.80
CA GLN A 18 28.74 -1.32 43.23
C GLN A 18 27.23 -1.12 43.44
N ALA A 19 26.64 -2.03 44.22
CA ALA A 19 25.25 -1.98 44.63
C ALA A 19 25.10 -1.16 45.92
N SER A 20 24.12 -0.26 45.99
CA SER A 20 23.10 -0.24 47.07
C SER A 20 22.20 1.01 47.03
N GLN A 21 20.91 0.74 47.25
CA GLN A 21 19.83 1.57 47.82
C GLN A 21 19.01 2.49 46.90
N ALA A 22 17.71 2.15 46.82
CA ALA A 22 16.61 3.01 46.41
C ALA A 22 16.25 4.02 47.51
N PRO A 23 15.72 5.20 47.13
CA PRO A 23 14.34 5.51 47.51
C PRO A 23 13.54 6.21 46.40
N ALA A 24 12.25 6.39 46.69
CA ALA A 24 11.14 6.65 45.77
C ALA A 24 10.97 8.10 45.26
N SER A 25 10.33 8.18 44.08
CA SER A 25 9.36 9.16 43.55
C SER A 25 9.52 10.68 43.81
N THR A 26 9.85 11.41 42.74
CA THR A 26 9.34 12.77 42.45
C THR A 26 9.37 13.03 40.92
N PRO A 27 8.34 13.62 40.29
CA PRO A 27 8.39 13.99 38.87
C PRO A 27 9.09 15.35 38.66
N PRO A 28 9.97 15.54 37.66
CA PRO A 28 10.46 16.87 37.32
C PRO A 28 9.54 17.58 36.31
N PRO A 29 9.57 18.92 36.29
CA PRO A 29 8.54 19.78 35.71
C PRO A 29 8.65 19.93 34.19
N SER A 30 7.51 20.22 33.57
CA SER A 30 7.40 20.82 32.24
C SER A 30 8.36 22.01 32.09
N ASN A 31 9.16 22.03 31.02
CA ASN A 31 9.54 23.28 30.39
C ASN A 31 10.11 23.12 28.97
N LYS A 32 9.61 24.02 28.12
CA LYS A 32 10.24 24.64 26.94
C LYS A 32 10.46 23.77 25.70
N SER A 33 9.53 23.95 24.77
CA SER A 33 9.77 24.01 23.34
C SER A 33 11.02 24.84 23.01
N THR A 34 12.12 24.14 22.72
CA THR A 34 13.27 24.68 22.02
C THR A 34 12.97 24.66 20.52
N ASP A 35 12.52 25.81 20.04
CA ASP A 35 12.58 26.20 18.63
C ASP A 35 14.03 26.00 18.16
N SER A 36 14.26 24.95 17.40
CA SER A 36 15.57 24.57 16.90
C SER A 36 15.60 24.95 15.44
N GLU A 37 16.21 26.11 15.18
CA GLU A 37 16.93 26.49 13.97
C GLU A 37 16.52 25.70 12.71
N VAL A 38 15.43 26.14 12.07
CA VAL A 38 15.04 25.61 10.76
C VAL A 38 16.04 26.15 9.72
N ASP A 39 16.76 25.23 9.09
CA ASP A 39 17.73 25.51 8.02
C ASP A 39 17.10 26.41 6.92
N PRO A 40 17.75 27.52 6.53
CA PRO A 40 17.21 28.47 5.55
C PRO A 40 16.85 27.82 4.19
N GLU A 41 17.49 26.71 3.82
CA GLU A 41 17.17 25.98 2.60
C GLU A 41 15.84 25.20 2.69
N ILE A 42 15.48 24.75 3.90
CA ILE A 42 14.19 24.05 4.14
C ILE A 42 13.03 25.04 4.08
N VAL A 43 13.22 26.27 4.58
CA VAL A 43 12.24 27.35 4.47
C VAL A 43 12.00 27.72 3.00
N LYS A 44 13.07 27.79 2.21
CA LYS A 44 13.00 28.08 0.77
C LYS A 44 12.29 26.98 0.00
N PHE A 45 12.53 25.71 0.36
CA PHE A 45 11.84 24.57 -0.23
C PHE A 45 10.34 24.57 0.12
N LEU A 46 9.98 24.82 1.38
CA LEU A 46 8.58 24.95 1.81
C LEU A 46 7.85 26.12 1.13
N ALA A 47 8.55 27.25 0.92
CA ALA A 47 8.03 28.40 0.20
C ALA A 47 7.73 28.08 -1.28
N LEU A 48 8.53 27.20 -1.91
CA LEU A 48 8.32 26.80 -3.30
C LEU A 48 6.99 26.04 -3.49
N PHE A 49 6.62 25.17 -2.55
CA PHE A 49 5.35 24.45 -2.58
C PHE A 49 4.15 25.36 -2.32
N GLN A 50 4.27 26.29 -1.36
CA GLN A 50 3.20 27.24 -1.08
C GLN A 50 2.92 28.16 -2.27
N ASN A 51 3.97 28.50 -3.02
CA ASN A 51 3.86 29.31 -4.23
C ASN A 51 3.28 28.55 -5.44
N GLU A 52 3.27 27.21 -5.41
CA GLU A 52 2.61 26.37 -6.43
C GLU A 52 1.13 26.09 -6.07
N SER A 53 0.77 26.10 -4.78
CA SER A 53 -0.56 25.68 -4.31
C SER A 53 -1.58 26.80 -4.04
N GLY A 54 -1.41 28.02 -4.58
CA GLY A 54 -2.36 29.10 -4.27
C GLY A 54 -2.35 30.34 -5.17
N SER A 55 -3.36 30.40 -6.05
CA SER A 55 -4.01 31.59 -6.62
C SER A 55 -3.23 32.50 -7.59
N GLN A 56 -3.59 32.38 -8.87
CA GLN A 56 -3.58 33.50 -9.81
C GLN A 56 -4.43 34.68 -9.29
N PRO A 57 -3.98 35.93 -9.48
CA PRO A 57 -4.84 37.10 -9.59
C PRO A 57 -5.21 37.35 -11.05
N GLU A 58 -6.52 37.42 -11.28
CA GLU A 58 -7.21 37.72 -12.53
C GLU A 58 -7.14 39.24 -12.83
N GLU A 59 -6.80 39.62 -14.08
CA GLU A 59 -6.75 41.00 -14.56
C GLU A 59 -7.88 41.28 -15.59
N LYS A 60 -8.86 42.11 -15.18
CA LYS A 60 -9.54 43.22 -15.91
C LYS A 60 -10.71 43.00 -16.91
N ALA A 61 -11.91 43.39 -16.41
CA ALA A 61 -13.00 44.24 -16.98
C ALA A 61 -13.96 43.70 -18.09
N PRO A 62 -15.16 44.30 -18.34
CA PRO A 62 -15.86 45.42 -17.67
C PRO A 62 -17.35 45.14 -17.26
N ALA A 63 -17.98 46.17 -16.66
CA ALA A 63 -19.35 46.27 -16.14
C ALA A 63 -20.48 46.01 -17.18
N PRO A 64 -21.75 45.74 -16.77
CA PRO A 64 -22.64 46.81 -16.26
C PRO A 64 -23.63 46.44 -15.13
N ALA A 65 -24.08 47.50 -14.44
CA ALA A 65 -25.39 47.73 -13.82
C ALA A 65 -26.14 46.59 -13.09
N GLN A 66 -26.37 46.76 -11.78
CA GLN A 66 -27.67 47.16 -11.24
C GLN A 66 -27.65 47.26 -9.70
N ALA A 67 -28.63 47.98 -9.19
CA ALA A 67 -28.68 48.64 -7.91
C ALA A 67 -29.31 47.81 -6.77
N SER A 68 -29.03 48.30 -5.55
CA SER A 68 -29.91 48.35 -4.36
C SER A 68 -29.93 47.20 -3.33
N SER A 69 -29.72 47.66 -2.09
CA SER A 69 -30.34 47.27 -0.81
C SER A 69 -29.84 46.06 0.00
N THR A 70 -29.48 46.42 1.24
CA THR A 70 -29.24 45.68 2.49
C THR A 70 -30.50 44.98 3.03
N PRO A 71 -30.51 44.37 4.25
CA PRO A 71 -29.54 43.50 4.94
C PRO A 71 -30.22 42.24 5.57
N SER A 72 -29.42 41.44 6.30
CA SER A 72 -29.72 40.70 7.56
C SER A 72 -29.49 39.17 7.58
N LYS A 73 -28.87 38.72 8.69
CA LYS A 73 -28.45 37.36 9.10
C LYS A 73 -29.66 36.52 9.61
N PRO A 74 -29.45 35.36 10.27
CA PRO A 74 -29.05 34.03 9.77
C PRO A 74 -30.08 32.94 10.18
N SER A 75 -29.97 31.69 9.71
CA SER A 75 -30.14 30.45 10.51
C SER A 75 -30.38 29.21 9.63
N SER A 76 -29.94 28.09 10.18
CA SER A 76 -30.01 26.69 9.75
C SER A 76 -31.41 26.22 9.32
N SER A 77 -31.51 25.40 8.28
CA SER A 77 -32.22 24.10 8.34
C SER A 77 -32.24 23.37 6.99
N SER A 78 -32.29 22.06 7.14
CA SER A 78 -32.13 20.97 6.19
C SER A 78 -33.26 20.74 5.17
N SER A 79 -32.88 19.99 4.13
CA SER A 79 -33.60 18.86 3.50
C SER A 79 -34.27 19.08 2.12
N SER A 80 -34.15 18.02 1.30
CA SER A 80 -35.15 17.54 0.34
C SER A 80 -35.09 18.03 -1.12
N TRP A 81 -34.33 17.31 -1.96
CA TRP A 81 -34.59 17.26 -3.41
C TRP A 81 -34.26 15.88 -3.99
N PHE A 82 -34.83 14.83 -3.39
CA PHE A 82 -35.16 13.64 -4.16
C PHE A 82 -36.35 13.99 -5.06
N SER A 83 -36.15 13.97 -6.38
CA SER A 83 -37.25 13.87 -7.35
C SER A 83 -36.75 13.19 -8.61
N LEU A 84 -37.12 11.90 -8.70
CA LEU A 84 -37.01 11.06 -9.87
C LEU A 84 -37.89 11.61 -11.01
N LYS A 85 -37.40 11.53 -12.24
CA LYS A 85 -38.24 11.49 -13.44
C LYS A 85 -37.95 10.21 -14.20
N SER A 86 -38.92 9.31 -14.16
CA SER A 86 -39.00 8.12 -14.99
C SER A 86 -39.82 8.43 -16.24
N SER A 87 -39.34 8.05 -17.42
CA SER A 87 -40.18 7.53 -18.50
C SER A 87 -39.35 6.71 -19.51
N PRO A 88 -40.00 5.78 -20.22
CA PRO A 88 -39.40 4.53 -20.70
C PRO A 88 -39.15 4.53 -22.21
N ASP A 89 -38.18 3.75 -22.70
CA ASP A 89 -38.37 2.80 -23.81
C ASP A 89 -37.14 1.88 -24.01
N SER A 90 -37.43 0.70 -24.55
CA SER A 90 -36.64 -0.56 -24.71
C SER A 90 -35.32 -0.48 -25.51
N PRO A 91 -34.48 -1.57 -25.63
CA PRO A 91 -34.79 -2.98 -25.40
C PRO A 91 -33.80 -3.80 -24.54
N SER A 92 -34.36 -4.92 -24.09
CA SER A 92 -33.74 -6.07 -23.44
C SER A 92 -32.41 -6.49 -24.06
N GLN A 93 -31.33 -6.42 -23.27
CA GLN A 93 -30.17 -7.26 -23.50
C GLN A 93 -30.35 -8.59 -22.76
N THR A 94 -30.37 -9.61 -23.58
CA THR A 94 -30.30 -11.03 -23.30
C THR A 94 -29.20 -11.37 -22.30
N SER A 95 -29.60 -12.00 -21.19
CA SER A 95 -28.89 -13.07 -20.49
C SER A 95 -27.35 -13.03 -20.56
N ASN A 96 -26.72 -12.26 -19.66
CA ASN A 96 -25.41 -12.65 -19.16
C ASN A 96 -25.61 -13.89 -18.29
N ARG A 97 -25.45 -15.07 -18.90
CA ARG A 97 -25.31 -16.31 -18.13
C ARG A 97 -24.04 -16.17 -17.32
N ALA A 98 -24.17 -15.88 -16.02
CA ALA A 98 -23.07 -16.03 -15.08
C ALA A 98 -22.56 -17.46 -15.23
N ILE A 99 -21.35 -17.61 -15.78
CA ILE A 99 -20.65 -18.89 -15.83
C ILE A 99 -20.29 -19.16 -14.37
N THR A 100 -21.15 -19.92 -13.68
CA THR A 100 -20.82 -20.41 -12.35
C THR A 100 -19.60 -21.31 -12.47
N PRO A 101 -18.46 -20.96 -11.84
CA PRO A 101 -17.25 -21.75 -11.93
C PRO A 101 -17.49 -23.16 -11.39
N PRO A 102 -16.99 -24.22 -12.08
CA PRO A 102 -17.16 -25.60 -11.64
C PRO A 102 -16.52 -25.84 -10.26
N SER A 103 -17.23 -26.63 -9.45
CA SER A 103 -16.96 -26.88 -8.02
C SER A 103 -16.15 -28.17 -7.80
N ASP A 104 -15.27 -28.52 -8.73
CA ASP A 104 -14.88 -29.93 -8.87
C ASP A 104 -13.74 -30.37 -7.94
N ASN A 105 -13.06 -29.42 -7.27
CA ASN A 105 -11.92 -29.70 -6.39
C ASN A 105 -12.23 -29.36 -4.92
N PRO A 106 -12.57 -30.34 -4.05
CA PRO A 106 -12.92 -30.08 -2.65
C PRO A 106 -11.75 -29.51 -1.84
N VAL A 107 -10.51 -29.79 -2.24
CA VAL A 107 -9.30 -29.23 -1.61
C VAL A 107 -9.20 -27.74 -1.90
N ALA A 108 -9.36 -27.32 -3.16
CA ALA A 108 -9.35 -25.91 -3.54
C ALA A 108 -10.47 -25.15 -2.82
N GLU A 109 -11.65 -25.74 -2.74
CA GLU A 109 -12.80 -25.15 -2.04
C GLU A 109 -12.56 -24.95 -0.54
N SER A 110 -11.83 -25.88 0.09
CA SER A 110 -11.48 -25.77 1.52
C SER A 110 -10.40 -24.72 1.81
N THR A 111 -9.60 -24.35 0.82
CA THR A 111 -8.57 -23.31 0.96
C THR A 111 -9.12 -21.89 0.77
N LEU A 112 -10.33 -21.75 0.22
CA LEU A 112 -10.94 -20.45 0.02
C LEU A 112 -11.27 -19.77 1.36
N PRO A 113 -11.03 -18.45 1.48
CA PRO A 113 -11.41 -17.71 2.67
C PRO A 113 -12.92 -17.78 2.92
N THR A 114 -13.32 -17.96 4.17
CA THR A 114 -14.74 -17.93 4.60
C THR A 114 -15.13 -16.60 5.25
N ASN A 115 -14.14 -15.76 5.56
CA ASN A 115 -14.31 -14.48 6.22
C ASN A 115 -13.52 -13.41 5.48
N MET A 116 -14.06 -12.19 5.44
CA MET A 116 -13.39 -11.01 4.88
C MET A 116 -13.63 -9.80 5.78
N SER A 117 -12.66 -8.89 5.82
CA SER A 117 -12.76 -7.65 6.59
C SER A 117 -12.87 -6.43 5.66
N CYS A 118 -13.93 -5.63 5.83
CA CYS A 118 -14.21 -4.52 4.90
C CYS A 118 -13.20 -3.39 5.04
N ARG A 119 -12.60 -3.23 6.22
CA ARG A 119 -11.53 -2.26 6.45
C ARG A 119 -10.28 -2.62 5.64
N GLN A 120 -9.86 -3.88 5.69
CA GLN A 120 -8.70 -4.33 4.92
C GLN A 120 -8.96 -4.26 3.41
N ALA A 121 -10.17 -4.60 2.96
CA ALA A 121 -10.56 -4.46 1.56
C ALA A 121 -10.48 -2.99 1.10
N PHE A 122 -10.93 -2.05 1.94
CA PHE A 122 -10.78 -0.62 1.68
C PHE A 122 -9.32 -0.19 1.62
N ASP A 123 -8.52 -0.59 2.61
CA ASP A 123 -7.10 -0.21 2.68
C ASP A 123 -6.34 -0.73 1.44
N MET A 124 -6.65 -1.93 0.95
CA MET A 124 -6.10 -2.46 -0.31
C MET A 124 -6.54 -1.66 -1.53
N ALA A 125 -7.83 -1.33 -1.65
CA ALA A 125 -8.35 -0.55 -2.77
C ALA A 125 -7.74 0.85 -2.83
N PHE A 126 -7.65 1.52 -1.67
CA PHE A 126 -7.06 2.84 -1.55
C PHE A 126 -5.55 2.81 -1.81
N HIS A 127 -4.83 1.84 -1.24
CA HIS A 127 -3.40 1.67 -1.49
C HIS A 127 -3.11 1.45 -2.98
N CYS A 128 -3.93 0.64 -3.67
CA CYS A 128 -3.79 0.45 -5.11
C CYS A 128 -3.99 1.75 -5.90
N GLN A 129 -4.97 2.58 -5.54
CA GLN A 129 -5.22 3.84 -6.25
C GLN A 129 -4.16 4.92 -5.93
N SER A 130 -3.48 4.78 -4.80
CA SER A 130 -2.46 5.75 -4.37
C SER A 130 -1.27 5.80 -5.35
N VAL A 131 -0.67 6.99 -5.47
CA VAL A 131 0.52 7.22 -6.32
C VAL A 131 1.68 6.29 -5.91
N GLY A 132 1.86 6.07 -4.61
CA GLY A 132 2.88 5.17 -4.08
C GLY A 132 2.66 3.70 -4.47
N GLY A 133 1.41 3.24 -4.44
CA GLY A 133 1.04 1.88 -4.84
C GLY A 133 1.18 1.64 -6.35
N GLN A 134 0.92 2.66 -7.17
CA GLN A 134 1.03 2.57 -8.63
C GLN A 134 2.45 2.74 -9.17
N TRP A 135 3.35 3.39 -8.43
CA TRP A 135 4.69 3.74 -8.91
C TRP A 135 5.46 2.55 -9.49
N ASN A 136 5.46 1.40 -8.80
CA ASN A 136 6.16 0.21 -9.29
C ASN A 136 5.52 -0.36 -10.56
N SER A 137 4.20 -0.24 -10.70
CA SER A 137 3.49 -0.65 -11.91
C SER A 137 3.86 0.23 -13.10
N ILE A 138 3.87 1.55 -12.89
CA ILE A 138 4.26 2.52 -13.91
C ILE A 138 5.73 2.34 -14.30
N TYR A 139 6.62 2.16 -13.34
CA TYR A 139 8.04 1.94 -13.60
C TYR A 139 8.31 0.64 -14.38
N ARG A 140 7.66 -0.47 -14.02
CA ARG A 140 7.91 -1.77 -14.65
C ARG A 140 7.16 -1.98 -15.97
N TYR A 141 5.93 -1.50 -16.07
CA TYR A 141 5.01 -1.82 -17.17
C TYR A 141 4.61 -0.58 -17.99
N GLY A 142 4.99 0.63 -17.56
CA GLY A 142 4.64 1.88 -18.24
C GLY A 142 3.17 2.28 -18.10
N THR A 143 2.37 1.53 -17.35
CA THR A 143 0.92 1.73 -17.22
C THR A 143 0.47 1.63 -15.77
N MET A 144 -0.63 2.30 -15.45
CA MET A 144 -1.31 2.11 -14.16
C MET A 144 -1.99 0.74 -14.16
N ARG A 145 -1.86 0.01 -13.06
CA ARG A 145 -2.60 -1.23 -12.84
C ARG A 145 -4.07 -0.95 -12.63
N SER A 146 -4.93 -1.83 -13.13
CA SER A 146 -6.36 -1.81 -12.79
C SER A 146 -6.54 -2.13 -11.31
N CYS A 147 -7.20 -1.22 -10.58
CA CYS A 147 -7.56 -1.40 -9.18
C CYS A 147 -9.02 -1.87 -8.98
N SER A 148 -9.73 -2.20 -10.07
CA SER A 148 -11.16 -2.56 -10.01
C SER A 148 -11.42 -3.75 -9.10
N GLU A 149 -10.55 -4.77 -9.14
CA GLU A 149 -10.65 -5.98 -8.33
C GLU A 149 -10.70 -5.68 -6.82
N HIS A 150 -9.87 -4.76 -6.34
CA HIS A 150 -9.85 -4.39 -4.92
C HIS A 150 -11.06 -3.54 -4.52
N TRP A 151 -11.56 -2.71 -5.44
CA TRP A 151 -12.80 -1.97 -5.22
C TRP A 151 -14.02 -2.88 -5.21
N GLU A 152 -14.06 -3.91 -6.06
CA GLU A 152 -15.10 -4.93 -6.08
C GLU A 152 -15.13 -5.71 -4.76
N ASP A 153 -13.97 -6.11 -4.23
CA ASP A 153 -13.85 -6.74 -2.91
C ASP A 153 -14.43 -5.85 -1.79
N PHE A 154 -14.14 -4.55 -1.82
CA PHE A 154 -14.67 -3.59 -0.85
C PHE A 154 -16.19 -3.45 -0.95
N TRP A 155 -16.72 -3.22 -2.15
CA TRP A 155 -18.15 -3.07 -2.36
C TRP A 155 -18.93 -4.35 -2.07
N PHE A 156 -18.35 -5.50 -2.40
CA PHE A 156 -18.89 -6.79 -2.03
C PHE A 156 -18.97 -6.93 -0.52
N CYS A 157 -17.89 -6.66 0.22
CA CYS A 157 -17.88 -6.71 1.68
C CYS A 157 -18.95 -5.80 2.32
N MET A 158 -19.11 -4.58 1.80
CA MET A 158 -20.14 -3.65 2.26
C MET A 158 -21.55 -4.17 2.00
N ARG A 159 -21.77 -4.85 0.86
CA ARG A 159 -23.06 -5.43 0.47
C ARG A 159 -23.46 -6.62 1.34
N ILE A 160 -22.50 -7.50 1.66
CA ILE A 160 -22.75 -8.71 2.47
C ILE A 160 -22.69 -8.46 3.97
N LYS A 161 -22.46 -7.21 4.41
CA LYS A 161 -22.33 -6.87 5.84
C LYS A 161 -23.56 -7.26 6.66
N SER A 162 -24.75 -7.26 6.06
CA SER A 162 -26.00 -7.67 6.71
C SER A 162 -26.19 -9.19 6.80
N TYR A 163 -25.35 -9.97 6.11
CA TYR A 163 -25.48 -11.42 6.07
C TYR A 163 -24.84 -12.00 7.33
N THR A 164 -25.43 -13.06 7.87
CA THR A 164 -25.00 -13.67 9.13
C THR A 164 -24.81 -15.19 8.98
N GLY A 165 -23.88 -15.74 9.77
CA GLY A 165 -23.61 -17.18 9.80
C GLY A 165 -23.22 -17.76 8.43
N LYS A 166 -23.83 -18.91 8.10
CA LYS A 166 -23.50 -19.70 6.91
C LYS A 166 -23.71 -18.97 5.59
N MET A 167 -24.78 -18.17 5.46
CA MET A 167 -25.02 -17.42 4.22
C MET A 167 -23.90 -16.41 3.92
N LYS A 168 -23.28 -15.84 4.95
CA LYS A 168 -22.12 -14.95 4.77
C LYS A 168 -20.89 -15.75 4.33
N GLU A 169 -20.61 -16.86 5.00
CA GLU A 169 -19.48 -17.73 4.65
C GLU A 169 -19.58 -18.24 3.21
N ASP A 170 -20.76 -18.68 2.79
CA ASP A 170 -21.00 -19.23 1.46
C ASP A 170 -20.90 -18.14 0.38
N SER A 171 -21.49 -16.96 0.59
CA SER A 171 -21.35 -15.85 -0.35
C SER A 171 -19.91 -15.35 -0.48
N ILE A 172 -19.14 -15.32 0.61
CA ILE A 172 -17.71 -15.00 0.58
C ILE A 172 -16.95 -16.04 -0.22
N ARG A 173 -17.23 -17.32 0.00
CA ARG A 173 -16.58 -18.43 -0.71
C ARG A 173 -16.85 -18.34 -2.22
N ASP A 174 -18.10 -18.10 -2.59
CA ASP A 174 -18.51 -17.94 -3.99
C ASP A 174 -17.80 -16.74 -4.65
N HIS A 175 -17.64 -15.62 -3.94
CA HIS A 175 -16.92 -14.44 -4.44
C HIS A 175 -15.44 -14.76 -4.73
N TYR A 176 -14.75 -15.42 -3.80
CA TYR A 176 -13.35 -15.82 -4.03
C TYR A 176 -13.21 -16.89 -5.11
N ARG A 177 -14.19 -17.80 -5.23
CA ARG A 177 -14.22 -18.79 -6.31
C ARG A 177 -14.32 -18.12 -7.68
N GLN A 178 -15.23 -17.15 -7.81
CA GLN A 178 -15.37 -16.37 -9.05
C GLN A 178 -14.07 -15.64 -9.38
N LYS A 179 -13.45 -15.02 -8.37
CA LYS A 179 -12.19 -14.30 -8.50
C LYS A 179 -11.03 -15.19 -8.98
N GLU A 180 -10.90 -16.41 -8.43
CA GLU A 180 -9.90 -17.37 -8.88
C GLU A 180 -10.15 -17.84 -10.31
N PHE A 181 -11.41 -18.08 -10.67
CA PHE A 181 -11.78 -18.43 -12.04
C PHE A 181 -11.50 -17.30 -13.04
N GLU A 182 -11.72 -16.04 -12.68
CA GLU A 182 -11.39 -14.92 -13.55
C GLU A 182 -9.89 -14.73 -13.74
N LYS A 183 -9.08 -15.12 -12.75
CA LYS A 183 -7.63 -15.00 -12.80
C LYS A 183 -6.95 -16.17 -13.50
N TYR A 184 -7.37 -17.39 -13.20
CA TYR A 184 -6.72 -18.63 -13.65
C TYR A 184 -7.60 -19.52 -14.52
N GLY A 185 -8.89 -19.22 -14.65
CA GLY A 185 -9.81 -19.98 -15.49
C GLY A 185 -9.67 -19.67 -16.99
N ASP A 186 -10.41 -20.43 -17.79
CA ASP A 186 -10.56 -20.26 -19.25
C ASP A 186 -9.22 -20.17 -20.03
N GLY A 187 -8.25 -21.02 -19.67
CA GLY A 187 -6.97 -21.12 -20.37
C GLY A 187 -6.02 -19.94 -20.11
N LYS A 188 -6.24 -19.16 -19.05
CA LYS A 188 -5.29 -18.14 -18.61
C LYS A 188 -4.01 -18.79 -18.10
N PRO A 189 -2.85 -18.14 -18.30
CA PRO A 189 -1.57 -18.69 -17.90
C PRO A 189 -1.55 -18.91 -16.38
N SER A 190 -1.43 -20.18 -15.98
CA SER A 190 -1.33 -20.59 -14.59
C SER A 190 0.05 -21.20 -14.34
N SER A 191 0.52 -21.14 -13.09
CA SER A 191 1.73 -21.89 -12.69
C SER A 191 1.56 -23.39 -12.91
N GLU A 192 0.33 -23.89 -12.90
CA GLU A 192 0.02 -25.31 -13.15
C GLU A 192 0.29 -25.75 -14.59
N ASP A 193 0.40 -24.81 -15.54
CA ASP A 193 0.78 -25.11 -16.93
C ASP A 193 2.25 -25.52 -17.04
N VAL A 194 3.09 -25.01 -16.14
CA VAL A 194 4.53 -25.29 -16.09
C VAL A 194 4.84 -26.37 -15.05
N TRP A 195 4.15 -26.34 -13.91
CA TRP A 195 4.41 -27.22 -12.77
C TRP A 195 3.17 -28.02 -12.37
N GLN A 196 3.21 -29.32 -12.59
CA GLN A 196 2.14 -30.22 -12.18
C GLN A 196 2.28 -30.62 -10.70
N ALA A 197 1.15 -30.68 -10.01
CA ALA A 197 1.08 -31.19 -8.64
C ALA A 197 1.55 -32.65 -8.59
N ARG A 198 2.35 -33.00 -7.58
CA ARG A 198 2.87 -34.36 -7.41
C ARG A 198 1.78 -35.28 -6.87
N THR A 199 1.59 -36.45 -7.51
CA THR A 199 0.57 -37.44 -7.09
C THR A 199 0.90 -38.09 -5.75
N THR A 200 2.18 -38.18 -5.39
CA THR A 200 2.65 -38.84 -4.16
C THR A 200 3.42 -37.88 -3.27
N LYS A 201 3.33 -38.06 -1.96
CA LYS A 201 4.13 -37.29 -1.00
C LYS A 201 5.62 -37.59 -1.21
N VAL A 202 6.44 -36.56 -1.06
CA VAL A 202 7.90 -36.71 -1.08
C VAL A 202 8.32 -37.44 0.20
N PRO A 203 9.15 -38.49 0.13
CA PRO A 203 9.59 -39.22 1.31
C PRO A 203 10.41 -38.30 2.24
N PRO A 204 10.27 -38.48 3.58
CA PRO A 204 10.98 -37.65 4.53
C PRO A 204 12.50 -37.76 4.32
N GLY A 205 13.19 -36.63 4.37
CA GLY A 205 14.66 -36.59 4.20
C GLY A 205 15.17 -36.68 2.76
N THR A 206 14.35 -36.32 1.76
CA THR A 206 14.82 -36.24 0.36
C THR A 206 14.85 -34.81 -0.21
N ALA A 207 13.99 -33.92 0.28
CA ALA A 207 13.98 -32.52 -0.11
C ALA A 207 14.56 -31.66 1.01
N PHE A 208 15.32 -30.63 0.63
CA PHE A 208 15.90 -29.63 1.54
C PHE A 208 16.77 -30.23 2.66
N THR A 209 17.57 -31.27 2.35
CA THR A 209 18.48 -31.93 3.31
C THR A 209 19.83 -31.26 3.46
N GLU A 210 20.18 -30.37 2.53
CA GLU A 210 21.43 -29.64 2.57
C GLU A 210 21.35 -28.60 3.70
N SER A 211 22.18 -28.79 4.73
CA SER A 211 22.38 -27.76 5.75
C SER A 211 23.14 -26.61 5.10
N LEU A 212 22.52 -25.44 5.02
CA LEU A 212 23.22 -24.22 4.66
C LEU A 212 24.26 -23.96 5.76
N GLU A 213 25.53 -24.15 5.43
CA GLU A 213 26.63 -23.84 6.34
C GLU A 213 26.70 -22.32 6.50
N GLU A 214 26.48 -21.84 7.73
CA GLU A 214 26.59 -20.42 8.02
C GLU A 214 28.03 -19.96 7.70
N PRO A 215 28.22 -18.87 6.94
CA PRO A 215 29.55 -18.39 6.62
C PRO A 215 30.38 -18.18 7.88
N THR A 216 31.59 -18.72 7.92
CA THR A 216 32.52 -18.57 9.06
C THR A 216 33.09 -17.16 9.20
N ILE A 217 32.84 -16.31 8.21
CA ILE A 217 33.36 -14.95 8.11
C ILE A 217 32.39 -14.01 8.80
N ASN A 218 32.91 -13.16 9.69
CA ASN A 218 32.12 -12.13 10.35
C ASN A 218 31.61 -11.10 9.31
N ASP A 219 30.39 -10.59 9.49
CA ASP A 219 29.78 -9.57 8.63
C ASP A 219 30.71 -8.38 8.33
N GLU A 220 31.51 -7.93 9.30
CA GLU A 220 32.47 -6.83 9.09
C GLU A 220 33.59 -7.21 8.12
N GLU A 221 34.12 -8.42 8.24
CA GLU A 221 35.17 -8.92 7.37
C GLU A 221 34.64 -9.14 5.96
N TRP A 222 33.43 -9.68 5.86
CA TRP A 222 32.73 -9.84 4.58
C TRP A 222 32.51 -8.49 3.89
N GLN A 223 32.05 -7.47 4.64
CA GLN A 223 31.87 -6.12 4.11
C GLN A 223 33.19 -5.51 3.62
N ARG A 224 34.29 -5.67 4.38
CA ARG A 224 35.62 -5.18 3.96
C ARG A 224 36.10 -5.87 2.68
N MET A 225 35.95 -7.19 2.60
CA MET A 225 36.30 -7.96 1.40
C MET A 225 35.47 -7.53 0.18
N GLU A 226 34.17 -7.29 0.34
CA GLU A 226 33.31 -6.84 -0.75
C GLU A 226 33.64 -5.40 -1.19
N ILE A 227 34.00 -4.51 -0.25
CA ILE A 227 34.48 -3.16 -0.57
C ILE A 227 35.78 -3.21 -1.38
N GLU A 228 36.72 -4.06 -0.97
CA GLU A 228 38.00 -4.23 -1.66
C GLU A 228 37.82 -4.84 -3.04
N ARG A 229 37.01 -5.90 -3.17
CA ARG A 229 36.63 -6.50 -4.44
C ARG A 229 36.03 -5.47 -5.40
N ARG A 230 35.12 -4.62 -4.92
CA ARG A 230 34.52 -3.53 -5.70
C ARG A 230 35.50 -2.43 -6.09
N LYS A 231 36.55 -2.18 -5.28
CA LYS A 231 37.63 -1.24 -5.63
C LYS A 231 38.51 -1.83 -6.74
N GLN A 232 38.90 -3.10 -6.61
CA GLN A 232 39.70 -3.80 -7.63
C GLN A 232 38.98 -3.85 -8.99
N ILE A 233 37.67 -4.12 -9.00
CA ILE A 233 36.87 -4.08 -10.23
C ILE A 233 36.88 -2.68 -10.86
N ARG A 234 36.70 -1.62 -10.05
CA ARG A 234 36.72 -0.23 -10.55
C ARG A 234 38.08 0.15 -11.11
N GLN A 235 39.16 -0.28 -10.47
CA GLN A 235 40.53 -0.12 -10.96
C GLN A 235 40.76 -0.84 -12.28
N GLY A 236 40.33 -2.10 -12.40
CA GLY A 236 40.42 -2.87 -13.64
C GLY A 236 39.62 -2.28 -14.80
N LEU A 237 38.54 -1.54 -14.49
CA LEU A 237 37.75 -0.79 -15.47
C LEU A 237 38.29 0.63 -15.73
N GLY A 238 39.39 1.04 -15.08
CA GLY A 238 40.01 2.35 -15.27
C GLY A 238 39.18 3.54 -14.75
N ILE A 239 38.23 3.30 -13.83
CA ILE A 239 37.36 4.33 -13.23
C ILE A 239 38.00 4.81 -11.92
N GLU A 240 39.24 5.28 -11.98
CA GLU A 240 39.92 5.89 -10.84
C GLU A 240 39.65 7.41 -10.83
N ALA A 241 38.83 7.83 -9.87
CA ALA A 241 38.72 9.20 -9.35
C ALA A 241 38.53 10.34 -10.36
N ALA A 242 37.29 10.54 -10.83
CA ALA A 242 36.78 11.89 -11.04
C ALA A 242 36.15 12.34 -9.71
N ALA A 243 37.00 12.82 -8.81
CA ALA A 243 36.59 13.59 -7.62
C ALA A 243 36.53 15.07 -7.97
#